data_AF-A0A4R5H2E1-F1
#
_entry.id   AF-A0A4R5H2E1-F1
#
_cell.length_a   1.000
_cell.length_b   1.000
_cell.length_c   1.000
_cell.angle_alpha   90.00
_cell.angle_beta   90.00
_cell.angle_gamma   90.00
#
_symmetry.space_group_name_H-M   'P 1'
#
loop_
_entity.id
_entity.type
_entity.pdbx_description
1 polymer ?
#
loop_
_entity_poly.entity_id
_entity_poly.type
_entity_poly.pdbx_seq_one_letter_code
_entity_poly.pdbx_strand_id
1 'polypeptide(L)'
;MTEVPLLGGISRADVVAIKNGVHGFEIKSDLDTLRRLPSQIASYSKVFNTVSIICDERHLEKVKAQTPGWFGLILFKGGVLIDVREAKENPIVTVPYILKSLTKREIMNYVGQIGLNLPPAASRSIMQLKKHLKGCMSLEETQQMFADCLFLREPNFSL
;
A
#
# COMPACT_ATOMS: atom_id res chain seq x y z
N MET A 1 12.23 -7.92 -5.80
CA MET A 1 10.76 -7.72 -5.79
C MET A 1 10.24 -8.37 -4.53
N THR A 2 10.17 -7.58 -3.46
CA THR A 2 9.76 -8.08 -2.15
C THR A 2 8.29 -7.74 -1.93
N GLU A 3 7.47 -8.72 -1.54
CA GLU A 3 6.09 -8.48 -1.12
C GLU A 3 6.04 -7.43 0.00
N VAL A 4 5.12 -6.47 -0.09
CA VAL A 4 4.98 -5.39 0.90
C VAL A 4 3.92 -5.77 1.94
N PRO A 5 4.29 -6.06 3.20
CA PRO A 5 3.32 -6.37 4.24
C PRO A 5 2.50 -5.13 4.63
N LEU A 6 1.18 -5.30 4.68
CA LEU A 6 0.22 -4.26 5.03
C LEU A 6 -0.44 -4.57 6.37
N LEU A 7 -0.74 -3.52 7.12
CA LEU A 7 -1.53 -3.58 8.36
C LEU A 7 -0.97 -4.57 9.42
N GLY A 8 0.36 -4.71 9.49
CA GLY A 8 1.02 -5.68 10.35
C GLY A 8 1.01 -7.12 9.82
N GLY A 9 0.92 -7.29 8.50
CA GLY A 9 0.99 -8.60 7.82
C GLY A 9 -0.37 -9.27 7.56
N ILE A 10 -1.48 -8.57 7.79
CA ILE A 10 -2.84 -9.07 7.49
C ILE A 10 -3.02 -9.30 5.99
N SER A 11 -2.39 -8.47 5.17
CA SER A 11 -2.33 -8.61 3.72
C SER A 11 -0.93 -8.26 3.25
N ARG A 12 -0.64 -8.65 2.02
CA ARG A 12 0.64 -8.36 1.36
C ARG A 12 0.31 -7.87 -0.04
N ALA A 13 0.98 -6.81 -0.44
CA ALA A 13 0.96 -6.36 -1.82
C ALA A 13 2.05 -7.06 -2.62
N ASP A 14 1.66 -7.57 -3.79
CA ASP A 14 2.57 -8.31 -4.68
C ASP A 14 3.59 -7.34 -5.27
N VAL A 15 3.11 -6.18 -5.74
CA VAL A 15 3.94 -5.10 -6.26
C VAL A 15 3.44 -3.76 -5.74
N VAL A 16 4.39 -2.88 -5.41
CA VAL A 16 4.10 -1.49 -5.08
C VAL A 16 4.95 -0.59 -5.97
N ALA A 17 4.31 0.40 -6.59
CA ALA A 17 4.98 1.43 -7.37
C ALA A 17 4.88 2.78 -6.67
N ILE A 18 5.96 3.55 -6.72
CA ILE A 18 6.06 4.90 -6.15
C ILE A 18 6.28 5.86 -7.32
N LYS A 19 5.33 6.78 -7.55
CA LYS A 19 5.46 7.85 -8.56
C LYS A 19 4.80 9.13 -8.06
N ASN A 20 3.48 9.23 -8.24
CA ASN A 20 2.65 10.33 -7.73
C ASN A 20 1.82 9.80 -6.55
N GLY A 21 2.51 9.38 -5.49
CA GLY A 21 1.94 8.58 -4.41
C GLY A 21 2.25 7.08 -4.57
N VAL A 22 1.62 6.27 -3.72
CA VAL A 22 1.89 4.83 -3.62
C VAL A 22 0.76 4.03 -4.27
N HIS A 23 1.09 3.30 -5.33
CA HIS A 23 0.17 2.43 -6.06
C HIS A 23 0.38 0.97 -5.67
N GLY A 24 -0.68 0.29 -5.22
CA GLY A 24 -0.65 -1.14 -4.90
C GLY A 24 -1.15 -1.99 -6.07
N PHE A 25 -0.43 -3.04 -6.42
CA PHE A 25 -0.89 -4.05 -7.38
C PHE A 25 -1.12 -5.39 -6.67
N GLU A 26 -2.24 -6.02 -7.02
CA GLU A 26 -2.54 -7.42 -6.70
C GLU A 26 -2.61 -8.21 -8.00
N ILE A 27 -1.98 -9.38 -8.04
CA ILE A 27 -1.92 -10.26 -9.21
C ILE A 27 -2.75 -11.53 -8.94
N LYS A 28 -3.63 -11.89 -9.88
CA LYS A 28 -4.44 -13.12 -9.86
C LYS A 28 -4.21 -13.91 -11.14
N SER A 29 -3.34 -14.92 -11.05
CA SER A 29 -3.12 -15.90 -12.12
C SER A 29 -4.37 -16.73 -12.38
N ASP A 30 -4.37 -17.50 -13.46
CA ASP A 30 -5.42 -18.46 -13.77
C ASP A 30 -5.56 -19.57 -12.72
N LEU A 31 -4.50 -19.88 -11.97
CA LEU A 31 -4.53 -20.90 -10.91
C LEU A 31 -5.05 -20.36 -9.57
N ASP A 32 -5.21 -19.05 -9.43
CA ASP A 32 -5.60 -18.44 -8.17
C ASP A 32 -7.09 -18.65 -7.82
N THR A 33 -7.37 -18.56 -6.52
CA THR A 33 -8.74 -18.38 -6.04
C THR A 33 -8.97 -16.94 -5.61
N LEU A 34 -10.19 -16.44 -5.78
CA LEU A 34 -10.57 -15.10 -5.32
C LEU A 34 -11.01 -15.06 -3.85
N ARG A 35 -10.81 -16.14 -3.09
CA ARG A 35 -11.28 -16.25 -1.69
C ARG A 35 -10.72 -15.14 -0.79
N ARG A 36 -9.48 -14.70 -1.03
CA ARG A 36 -8.80 -13.64 -0.26
C ARG A 36 -9.08 -12.23 -0.80
N LEU A 37 -9.67 -12.11 -1.99
CA LEU A 37 -9.83 -10.82 -2.66
C LEU A 37 -10.61 -9.80 -1.81
N PRO A 38 -11.72 -10.14 -1.13
CA PRO A 38 -12.43 -9.17 -0.32
C PRO A 38 -11.60 -8.56 0.82
N SER A 39 -10.77 -9.36 1.51
CA SER A 39 -9.92 -8.86 2.59
C SER A 39 -8.73 -8.05 2.06
N GLN A 40 -8.23 -8.40 0.87
CA GLN A 40 -7.22 -7.65 0.15
C GLN A 40 -7.78 -6.27 -0.26
N ILE A 41 -8.94 -6.21 -0.90
CA ILE A 41 -9.63 -4.95 -1.24
C ILE A 41 -9.77 -4.05 0.01
N ALA A 42 -10.25 -4.61 1.13
CA ALA A 42 -10.43 -3.88 2.37
C ALA A 42 -9.11 -3.36 2.97
N SER A 43 -8.01 -4.12 2.83
CA SER A 43 -6.70 -3.72 3.35
C SER A 43 -6.03 -2.67 2.46
N TYR A 44 -6.06 -2.88 1.15
CA TYR A 44 -5.47 -1.99 0.15
C TYR A 44 -6.15 -0.62 0.15
N SER A 45 -7.48 -0.60 0.26
CA SER A 45 -8.28 0.63 0.33
C SER A 45 -7.92 1.54 1.53
N LYS A 46 -7.26 1.00 2.56
CA LYS A 46 -6.88 1.79 3.74
C LYS A 46 -5.49 2.42 3.60
N VAL A 47 -4.68 1.94 2.67
CA VAL A 47 -3.23 2.22 2.64
C VAL A 47 -2.81 2.95 1.36
N PHE A 48 -3.23 2.48 0.19
CA PHE A 48 -2.69 2.98 -1.08
C PHE A 48 -3.48 4.16 -1.65
N ASN A 49 -2.77 5.08 -2.31
CA ASN A 49 -3.37 6.18 -3.07
C ASN A 49 -4.21 5.65 -4.23
N THR A 50 -3.70 4.64 -4.92
CA THR A 50 -4.35 4.00 -6.05
C THR A 50 -4.08 2.50 -6.01
N VAL A 51 -4.97 1.70 -6.56
CA VAL A 51 -4.86 0.24 -6.54
C VAL A 51 -5.29 -0.34 -7.87
N SER A 52 -4.53 -1.30 -8.39
CA SER A 52 -4.94 -2.09 -9.56
C SER A 52 -4.91 -3.58 -9.28
N ILE A 53 -5.82 -4.31 -9.91
CA ILE A 53 -5.79 -5.78 -9.94
C ILE A 53 -5.41 -6.22 -11.35
N ILE A 54 -4.32 -6.96 -11.45
CA ILE A 54 -3.92 -7.67 -12.66
C ILE A 54 -4.52 -9.08 -12.57
N CYS A 55 -5.32 -9.48 -13.54
CA CYS A 55 -5.96 -10.80 -13.48
C CYS A 55 -6.05 -11.47 -14.85
N ASP A 56 -6.04 -12.80 -14.83
CA ASP A 56 -6.39 -13.62 -16.00
C ASP A 56 -7.86 -13.42 -16.42
N GLU A 57 -8.15 -13.67 -17.70
CA GLU A 57 -9.48 -13.53 -18.30
C GLU A 57 -10.57 -14.27 -17.51
N ARG A 58 -10.26 -15.45 -16.96
CA ARG A 58 -11.22 -16.24 -16.19
C ARG A 58 -11.73 -15.54 -14.92
N HIS A 59 -10.96 -14.59 -14.40
CA HIS A 59 -11.26 -13.87 -13.16
C HIS A 59 -11.86 -12.50 -13.39
N LEU A 60 -11.73 -11.94 -14.60
CA LEU A 60 -12.03 -10.54 -14.90
C LEU A 60 -13.43 -10.12 -14.41
N GLU A 61 -14.48 -10.83 -14.80
CA GLU A 61 -15.85 -10.45 -14.43
C GLU A 61 -16.10 -10.54 -12.91
N LYS A 62 -15.52 -11.55 -12.25
CA LYS A 62 -15.63 -11.69 -10.78
C LYS A 62 -14.85 -10.63 -10.04
N VAL A 63 -13.68 -10.25 -10.54
CA VAL A 63 -12.86 -9.16 -9.98
C VAL A 63 -13.58 -7.83 -10.18
N LYS A 64 -14.11 -7.57 -11.38
CA LYS A 64 -14.89 -6.38 -11.72
C LYS A 64 -16.12 -6.21 -10.83
N ALA A 65 -16.84 -7.30 -10.54
CA ALA A 65 -18.02 -7.29 -9.67
C ALA A 65 -17.70 -7.04 -8.18
N GLN A 66 -16.50 -7.44 -7.71
CA GLN A 66 -16.10 -7.30 -6.30
C GLN A 66 -15.36 -6.00 -6.00
N THR A 67 -14.71 -5.40 -7.00
CA THR A 67 -13.84 -4.24 -6.80
C THR A 67 -14.61 -2.92 -6.91
N PRO A 68 -14.35 -1.95 -6.01
CA PRO A 68 -14.88 -0.60 -6.13
C PRO A 68 -14.54 0.05 -7.47
N GLY A 69 -15.39 0.95 -7.96
CA GLY A 69 -15.22 1.58 -9.28
C GLY A 69 -13.95 2.42 -9.46
N TRP A 70 -13.23 2.74 -8.38
CA TRP A 70 -11.96 3.46 -8.43
C TRP A 70 -10.73 2.54 -8.56
N PHE A 71 -10.87 1.22 -8.35
CA PHE A 71 -9.78 0.27 -8.57
C PHE A 71 -9.47 0.15 -10.07
N GLY A 72 -8.19 0.19 -10.44
CA GLY A 72 -7.74 -0.20 -11.76
C GLY A 72 -7.92 -1.70 -12.00
N LEU A 73 -8.21 -2.08 -13.23
CA LEU A 73 -8.30 -3.47 -13.67
C LEU A 73 -7.45 -3.63 -14.92
N ILE A 74 -6.53 -4.59 -14.87
CA ILE A 74 -5.64 -4.92 -15.96
C ILE A 74 -5.83 -6.40 -16.28
N LEU A 75 -6.21 -6.69 -17.51
CA LEU A 75 -6.33 -8.06 -18.00
C LEU A 75 -4.95 -8.54 -18.45
N PHE A 76 -4.50 -9.66 -17.93
CA PHE A 76 -3.37 -10.40 -18.49
C PHE A 76 -3.90 -11.50 -19.41
N LYS A 77 -3.58 -11.42 -20.71
CA LYS A 77 -4.03 -12.39 -21.70
C LYS A 77 -2.96 -12.58 -22.78
N GLY A 78 -2.55 -13.82 -23.04
CA GLY A 78 -1.59 -14.12 -24.11
C GLY A 78 -0.24 -13.41 -23.96
N GLY A 79 0.22 -13.17 -22.74
CA GLY A 79 1.49 -12.48 -22.46
C GLY A 79 1.43 -10.95 -22.52
N VAL A 80 0.27 -10.35 -22.80
CA VAL A 80 0.08 -8.90 -22.82
C VAL A 80 -0.80 -8.43 -21.67
N LEU A 81 -0.55 -7.19 -21.23
CA LEU A 81 -1.37 -6.47 -20.27
C LEU A 81 -2.29 -5.49 -21.01
N ILE A 82 -3.58 -5.53 -20.69
CA ILE A 82 -4.61 -4.71 -21.32
C ILE A 82 -5.38 -3.97 -20.23
N ASP A 83 -5.38 -2.64 -20.27
CA ASP A 83 -6.13 -1.82 -19.33
C ASP A 83 -7.63 -1.95 -19.60
N VAL A 84 -8.38 -2.48 -18.62
CA VAL A 84 -9.83 -2.65 -18.68
C VAL A 84 -10.55 -1.52 -17.93
N ARG A 85 -9.94 -1.04 -16.84
CA ARG A 85 -10.42 0.10 -16.06
C ARG A 85 -9.23 0.85 -15.49
N GLU A 86 -9.18 2.15 -15.74
CA GLU A 86 -8.15 3.02 -15.17
C GLU A 86 -8.31 3.13 -13.65
N ALA A 87 -7.20 3.07 -12.91
CA ALA A 87 -7.19 3.32 -11.47
C ALA A 87 -7.40 4.80 -11.17
N LYS A 88 -8.20 5.10 -10.16
CA LYS A 88 -8.48 6.46 -9.69
C LYS A 88 -8.06 6.63 -8.25
N GLU A 89 -7.92 7.88 -7.82
CA GLU A 89 -7.61 8.23 -6.44
C GLU A 89 -8.57 7.56 -5.45
N ASN A 90 -7.98 6.97 -4.43
CA ASN A 90 -8.67 6.25 -3.39
C ASN A 90 -9.26 7.23 -2.37
N PRO A 91 -10.60 7.27 -2.19
CA PRO A 91 -11.24 8.20 -1.27
C PRO A 91 -11.15 7.78 0.22
N ILE A 92 -10.53 6.63 0.54
CA ILE A 92 -10.64 5.97 1.85
C ILE A 92 -9.33 6.01 2.66
N VAL A 93 -8.19 6.42 2.07
CA VAL A 93 -6.87 6.26 2.71
C VAL A 93 -6.83 6.84 4.13
N THR A 94 -6.20 6.11 5.06
CA THR A 94 -6.26 6.44 6.49
C THR A 94 -4.89 6.36 7.18
N VAL A 95 -4.50 7.45 7.85
CA VAL A 95 -3.23 7.59 8.59
C VAL A 95 -2.93 6.40 9.52
N PRO A 96 -3.86 5.93 10.39
CA PRO A 96 -3.53 4.85 11.32
C PRO A 96 -3.13 3.54 10.63
N TYR A 97 -3.69 3.27 9.45
CA TYR A 97 -3.46 2.03 8.72
C TYR A 97 -2.19 2.09 7.86
N ILE A 98 -1.84 3.27 7.33
CA ILE A 98 -0.51 3.52 6.77
C ILE A 98 0.55 3.29 7.85
N LEU A 99 0.42 3.96 8.99
CA LEU A 99 1.33 3.80 10.12
C LEU A 99 1.42 2.33 10.55
N LYS A 100 0.31 1.59 10.55
CA LYS A 100 0.30 0.15 10.89
C LYS A 100 1.15 -0.70 9.93
N SER A 101 1.36 -0.26 8.70
CA SER A 101 2.15 -0.95 7.67
C SER A 101 3.66 -0.67 7.76
N LEU A 102 4.07 0.23 8.65
CA LEU A 102 5.46 0.56 8.93
C LEU A 102 5.96 -0.06 10.25
N THR A 103 7.22 -0.45 10.26
CA THR A 103 7.95 -0.91 11.44
C THR A 103 8.42 0.27 12.30
N LYS A 104 8.74 0.02 13.57
CA LYS A 104 9.30 1.07 14.44
C LYS A 104 10.59 1.65 13.87
N ARG A 105 11.46 0.81 13.30
CA ARG A 105 12.76 1.21 12.74
C ARG A 105 12.58 2.18 11.57
N GLU A 106 11.70 1.85 10.62
CA GLU A 106 11.41 2.71 9.46
C GLU A 106 10.90 4.08 9.89
N ILE A 107 9.93 4.11 10.80
CA ILE A 107 9.39 5.37 11.32
C ILE A 107 10.48 6.19 12.00
N MET A 108 11.28 5.58 12.88
CA MET A 108 12.36 6.29 13.58
C MET A 108 13.43 6.82 12.62
N ASN A 109 13.78 6.05 11.59
CA ASN A 109 14.73 6.49 10.57
C ASN A 109 14.20 7.72 9.82
N TYR A 110 12.95 7.66 9.35
CA TYR A 110 12.31 8.77 8.65
C TYR A 110 12.22 10.03 9.53
N VAL A 111 11.72 9.89 10.76
CA VAL A 111 11.66 11.01 11.74
C VAL A 111 13.04 11.64 11.93
N GLY A 112 14.10 10.82 12.06
CA GLY A 112 15.47 11.31 12.16
C GLY A 112 15.94 12.08 10.91
N GLN A 113 15.57 11.61 9.71
CA GLN A 113 15.90 12.27 8.44
C GLN A 113 15.25 13.64 8.30
N ILE A 114 13.98 13.77 8.70
CA ILE A 114 13.25 15.04 8.61
C ILE A 114 13.49 15.97 9.82
N GLY A 115 14.28 15.54 10.81
CA GLY A 115 14.58 16.33 12.01
C GLY A 115 13.36 16.55 12.93
N LEU A 116 12.36 15.65 12.89
CA LEU A 116 11.17 15.79 13.72
C LEU A 116 11.50 15.48 15.20
N ASN A 117 11.33 16.47 16.07
CA ASN A 117 11.56 16.31 17.50
C ASN A 117 10.44 15.48 18.14
N LEU A 118 10.77 14.26 18.56
CA LEU A 118 9.85 13.40 19.31
C LEU A 118 10.03 13.60 20.82
N PRO A 119 8.95 13.75 21.60
CA PRO A 119 9.03 13.68 23.05
C PRO A 119 9.65 12.34 23.49
N PRO A 120 10.45 12.28 24.56
CA PRO A 120 11.07 11.03 25.02
C PRO A 120 10.06 9.90 25.30
N ALA A 121 8.82 10.23 25.66
CA ALA A 121 7.76 9.25 25.88
C ALA A 121 7.22 8.63 24.57
N ALA A 122 7.29 9.35 23.45
CA ALA A 122 6.75 8.90 22.16
C ALA A 122 7.61 7.79 21.54
N SER A 123 8.94 7.83 21.69
CA SER A 123 9.86 6.87 21.08
C SER A 123 10.02 5.54 21.86
N ARG A 124 9.43 5.43 23.07
CA ARG A 124 9.56 4.25 23.94
C ARG A 124 8.98 2.98 23.30
N SER A 125 7.79 3.06 22.69
CA SER A 125 7.13 1.92 22.03
C SER A 125 6.60 2.30 20.65
N ILE A 126 6.44 1.30 19.77
CA ILE A 126 5.83 1.50 18.45
C ILE A 126 4.39 2.05 18.57
N MET A 127 3.68 1.67 19.63
CA MET A 127 2.31 2.13 19.89
C MET A 127 2.27 3.62 20.23
N GLN A 128 3.13 4.07 21.15
CA GLN A 128 3.23 5.49 21.51
C GLN A 128 3.71 6.34 20.33
N LEU A 129 4.66 5.82 19.55
CA LEU A 129 5.16 6.48 18.37
C LEU A 129 4.05 6.71 17.34
N LYS A 130 3.31 5.65 16.98
CA LYS A 130 2.18 5.75 16.04
C LYS A 130 1.05 6.64 16.58
N LYS A 131 0.78 6.61 17.90
CA LYS A 131 -0.19 7.50 18.54
C LYS A 131 0.21 8.96 18.42
N HIS A 132 1.49 9.27 18.66
CA HIS A 132 2.02 10.63 18.54
C HIS A 132 1.94 11.13 17.10
N LEU A 133 2.46 10.35 16.13
CA LEU A 133 2.45 10.73 14.72
C LEU A 133 1.04 10.90 14.16
N LYS A 134 0.09 10.05 14.56
CA LYS A 134 -1.33 10.23 14.20
C LYS A 134 -1.88 11.60 14.61
N GLY A 135 -1.37 12.19 15.70
CA GLY A 135 -1.83 13.47 16.22
C GLY A 135 -1.12 14.69 15.63
N CYS A 136 0.02 14.52 14.96
CA CYS A 136 0.83 15.63 14.47
C CYS A 136 1.17 15.60 12.97
N MET A 137 0.96 14.48 12.28
CA MET A 137 1.15 14.38 10.83
C MET A 137 -0.19 14.38 10.08
N SER A 138 -0.24 15.10 8.97
CA SER A 138 -1.30 15.04 7.98
C SER A 138 -1.31 13.70 7.23
N LEU A 139 -2.37 13.46 6.46
CA LEU A 139 -2.45 12.30 5.57
C LEU A 139 -1.34 12.34 4.51
N GLU A 140 -1.10 13.49 3.91
CA GLU A 140 -0.09 13.69 2.87
C GLU A 140 1.33 13.40 3.40
N GLU A 141 1.70 13.97 4.54
CA GLU A 141 3.00 13.69 5.17
C GLU A 141 3.15 12.21 5.55
N THR A 142 2.06 11.57 5.98
CA THR A 142 2.07 10.14 6.31
C THR A 142 2.22 9.27 5.06
N GLN A 143 1.62 9.67 3.93
CA GLN A 143 1.76 9.00 2.64
C GLN A 143 3.17 9.16 2.09
N GLN A 144 3.76 10.36 2.21
CA GLN A 144 5.14 10.61 1.83
C GLN A 144 6.10 9.75 2.66
N MET A 145 5.93 9.72 3.99
CA MET A 145 6.71 8.84 4.86
C MET A 145 6.59 7.36 4.43
N PHE A 146 5.39 6.92 4.06
CA PHE A 146 5.19 5.55 3.60
C PHE A 146 5.95 5.27 2.32
N ALA A 147 5.86 6.15 1.32
CA ALA A 147 6.60 6.05 0.08
C ALA A 147 8.11 5.97 0.32
N ASP A 148 8.67 6.89 1.11
CA ASP A 148 10.11 6.95 1.38
C ASP A 148 10.60 5.71 2.13
N CYS A 149 9.82 5.24 3.11
CA CYS A 149 10.13 4.00 3.81
C CYS A 149 10.11 2.79 2.86
N LEU A 150 9.15 2.71 1.93
CA LEU A 150 9.10 1.63 0.95
C LEU A 150 10.25 1.71 -0.06
N PHE A 151 10.62 2.90 -0.51
CA PHE A 151 11.78 3.11 -1.39
C PHE A 151 13.07 2.58 -0.74
N LEU A 152 13.28 2.85 0.54
CA LEU A 152 14.44 2.39 1.29
C LEU A 152 14.44 0.87 1.60
N ARG A 153 13.33 0.14 1.37
CA ARG A 153 13.30 -1.33 1.52
C ARG A 153 14.05 -2.05 0.41
N GLU A 154 14.19 -1.44 -0.75
CA GLU A 154 14.82 -2.03 -1.93
C GLU A 154 16.20 -1.36 -2.12
N PRO A 155 17.29 -1.94 -1.59
CA PRO A 155 18.62 -1.31 -1.55
C PRO A 155 19.30 -1.11 -2.92
N ASN A 156 18.63 -1.46 -4.02
CA ASN A 156 19.20 -1.47 -5.38
C ASN A 156 18.68 -0.37 -6.31
N PHE A 157 17.89 0.59 -5.81
CA PHE A 157 17.58 1.80 -6.57
C PHE A 157 18.51 2.94 -6.16
N SER A 158 19.78 2.84 -6.58
CA SER A 158 20.59 4.04 -6.80
C SER A 158 20.07 4.73 -8.06
N LEU A 159 19.77 6.02 -7.94
CA LEU A 159 19.47 6.92 -9.08
C LEU A 159 20.59 6.88 -10.13
#